data_AF-A0A0N1L240-F1
#
_entry.id   AF-A0A0N1L240-F1
#
_cell.length_a   1.000
_cell.length_b   1.000
_cell.length_c   1.000
_cell.angle_alpha   90.00
_cell.angle_beta   90.00
_cell.angle_gamma   90.00
#
_symmetry.space_group_name_H-M   'P 1'
#
loop_
_entity.id
_entity.type
_entity.pdbx_description
1 polymer ?
#
loop_
_entity_poly.entity_id
_entity_poly.type
_entity_poly.pdbx_seq_one_letter_code
_entity_poly.pdbx_strand_id
1 'polypeptide(L)'
;MPFPVLVFRGLAIMVLGGVAGQFFLAGMTVFGAGGGWDLHAATGGALGLPVLALFLLSLAPALRGYRRSGALLFAVYLLQVALAGVGDALPMLGALHPVNGLLMGLIAVRMVGRLAP
;
A
#
# COMPACT_ATOMS: atom_id res chain seq x y z
N MET A 1 9.99 19.08 13.03
CA MET A 1 9.66 17.66 13.25
C MET A 1 10.94 16.85 13.26
N PRO A 2 11.11 15.85 14.12
CA PRO A 2 12.32 15.03 14.12
C PRO A 2 12.48 14.31 12.78
N PHE A 3 13.71 14.16 12.29
CA PHE A 3 14.03 13.57 10.98
C PHE A 3 13.30 12.24 10.68
N PRO A 4 13.19 11.28 11.62
CA PRO A 4 12.44 10.04 11.41
C PRO A 4 10.96 10.24 11.04
N VAL A 5 10.31 11.29 11.56
CA VAL A 5 8.91 11.61 11.26
C VAL A 5 8.77 12.16 9.84
N LEU A 6 9.75 12.93 9.36
CA LEU A 6 9.76 13.43 7.98
C LEU A 6 9.93 12.27 6.98
N VAL A 7 10.89 11.38 7.23
CA VAL A 7 11.09 10.17 6.41
C VAL A 7 9.83 9.31 6.40
N PHE A 8 9.25 9.06 7.57
CA PHE A 8 8.01 8.28 7.69
C PHE A 8 6.86 8.90 6.89
N ARG A 9 6.65 10.21 6.99
CA ARG A 9 5.61 10.91 6.21
C ARG A 9 5.86 10.85 4.72
N GLY A 10 7.11 11.05 4.28
CA GLY A 10 7.48 10.92 2.87
C GLY A 10 7.16 9.52 2.32
N LEU A 11 7.49 8.47 3.07
CA LEU A 11 7.14 7.10 2.71
C LEU A 11 5.63 6.87 2.69
N ALA A 12 4.87 7.42 3.65
CA ALA A 12 3.41 7.29 3.67
C ALA A 12 2.75 7.98 2.46
N ILE A 13 3.23 9.15 2.05
CA ILE A 13 2.80 9.84 0.83
C ILE A 13 3.15 9.01 -0.41
N MET A 14 4.36 8.45 -0.45
CA MET A 14 4.79 7.58 -1.55
C MET A 14 3.91 6.33 -1.66
N VAL A 15 3.55 5.70 -0.54
CA VAL A 15 2.60 4.57 -0.54
C VAL A 15 1.23 5.00 -1.03
N LEU A 16 0.69 6.13 -0.56
CA LEU A 16 -0.60 6.64 -1.01
C LEU A 16 -0.62 6.90 -2.53
N GLY A 17 0.42 7.56 -3.05
CA GLY A 17 0.58 7.80 -4.49
C GLY A 17 0.74 6.49 -5.27
N GLY A 18 1.51 5.54 -4.75
CA GLY A 18 1.68 4.21 -5.34
C GLY A 18 0.38 3.42 -5.42
N VAL A 19 -0.43 3.41 -4.34
CA VAL A 19 -1.77 2.79 -4.33
C VAL A 19 -2.68 3.45 -5.37
N ALA A 20 -2.72 4.78 -5.44
CA ALA A 20 -3.49 5.47 -6.49
C ALA A 20 -3.02 5.08 -7.90
N GLY A 21 -1.71 4.98 -8.09
CA GLY A 21 -1.10 4.48 -9.32
C GLY A 21 -1.53 3.05 -9.67
N GLN A 22 -1.71 2.16 -8.69
CA GLN A 22 -2.19 0.80 -8.93
C GLN A 22 -3.59 0.77 -9.56
N PHE A 23 -4.51 1.59 -9.07
CA PHE A 23 -5.85 1.72 -9.65
C PHE A 23 -5.79 2.26 -11.08
N PHE A 24 -4.91 3.23 -11.34
CA PHE A 24 -4.70 3.76 -12.69
C PHE A 24 -4.14 2.69 -13.65
N LEU A 25 -3.13 1.92 -13.24
CA LEU A 25 -2.53 0.86 -14.06
C LEU A 25 -3.51 -0.29 -14.35
N ALA A 26 -4.32 -0.69 -13.37
CA ALA A 26 -5.39 -1.66 -13.59
C ALA A 26 -6.45 -1.09 -14.54
N GLY A 27 -6.86 0.17 -14.34
CA GLY A 27 -7.79 0.88 -15.21
C GLY A 27 -7.31 0.97 -16.65
N MET A 28 -6.02 1.30 -16.87
CA MET A 28 -5.39 1.31 -18.19
C MET A 28 -5.67 0.00 -18.93
N THR A 29 -5.48 -1.14 -18.28
CA THR A 29 -5.72 -2.42 -18.96
C THR A 29 -7.18 -2.72 -19.19
N VAL A 30 -8.06 -2.39 -18.23
CA VAL A 30 -9.52 -2.50 -18.42
C VAL A 30 -10.01 -1.67 -19.62
N PHE A 31 -9.41 -0.51 -19.86
CA PHE A 31 -9.75 0.38 -20.98
C PHE A 31 -8.90 0.16 -22.24
N GLY A 32 -8.13 -0.94 -22.32
CA GLY A 32 -7.43 -1.36 -23.53
C GLY A 32 -6.06 -0.72 -23.79
N ALA A 33 -5.53 0.05 -22.84
CA ALA A 33 -4.13 0.49 -22.89
C ALA A 33 -3.21 -0.68 -22.48
N GLY A 34 -2.39 -1.15 -23.43
CA GLY A 34 -1.49 -2.29 -23.24
C GLY A 34 -0.42 -2.09 -22.16
N GLY A 35 0.13 -3.20 -21.64
CA GLY A 35 1.23 -3.21 -20.66
C GLY A 35 0.84 -2.87 -19.21
N GLY A 36 -0.43 -2.51 -18.94
CA GLY A 36 -0.86 -2.12 -17.60
C GLY A 36 -0.81 -3.26 -16.57
N TRP A 37 -1.11 -4.52 -16.93
CA TRP A 37 -1.02 -5.64 -15.98
C TRP A 37 0.41 -5.96 -15.51
N ASP A 38 1.38 -5.99 -16.42
CA ASP A 38 2.79 -6.25 -16.07
C ASP A 38 3.35 -5.11 -15.21
N LEU A 39 3.06 -3.86 -15.59
CA LEU A 39 3.44 -2.70 -14.79
C LEU A 39 2.74 -2.68 -13.44
N HIS A 40 1.45 -3.01 -13.38
CA HIS A 40 0.69 -3.14 -12.13
C HIS A 40 1.32 -4.19 -11.22
N ALA A 41 1.60 -5.39 -11.72
CA ALA A 41 2.23 -6.45 -10.93
C ALA A 41 3.63 -6.04 -10.42
N ALA A 42 4.48 -5.51 -11.30
CA ALA A 42 5.84 -5.11 -10.94
C ALA A 42 5.87 -3.96 -9.92
N THR A 43 5.09 -2.90 -10.17
CA THR A 43 5.05 -1.74 -9.28
C THR A 43 4.28 -2.02 -7.99
N GLY A 44 3.26 -2.88 -8.02
CA GLY A 44 2.56 -3.38 -6.85
C GLY A 44 3.47 -4.18 -5.93
N GLY A 45 4.31 -5.06 -6.50
CA GLY A 45 5.36 -5.76 -5.73
C GLY A 45 6.42 -4.81 -5.17
N ALA A 46 6.87 -3.83 -5.97
CA ALA A 46 7.85 -2.83 -5.51
C ALA A 46 7.30 -1.95 -4.37
N LEU A 47 5.98 -1.72 -4.32
CA LEU A 47 5.31 -1.00 -3.23
C LEU A 47 5.47 -1.68 -1.87
N GLY A 48 5.80 -2.97 -1.83
CA GLY A 48 6.13 -3.69 -0.61
C GLY A 48 7.33 -3.11 0.15
N LEU A 49 8.33 -2.56 -0.55
CA LEU A 49 9.52 -1.97 0.07
C LEU A 49 9.18 -0.79 0.99
N PRO A 50 8.47 0.27 0.53
CA PRO A 50 8.08 1.35 1.43
C PRO A 50 7.06 0.94 2.47
N VAL A 51 6.17 -0.03 2.19
CA VAL A 51 5.24 -0.55 3.20
C VAL A 51 6.01 -1.25 4.35
N LEU A 52 6.99 -2.09 4.02
CA LEU A 52 7.88 -2.73 5.00
C LEU A 52 8.67 -1.66 5.78
N ALA A 53 9.23 -0.66 5.10
CA ALA A 53 9.95 0.43 5.75
C ALA A 53 9.07 1.20 6.75
N LEU A 54 7.82 1.52 6.39
CA LEU A 54 6.85 2.15 7.32
C LEU A 54 6.57 1.27 8.53
N PHE A 55 6.38 -0.03 8.34
CA PHE A 55 6.20 -0.96 9.44
C PHE A 55 7.40 -0.96 10.39
N LEU A 56 8.61 -1.15 9.86
CA LEU A 56 9.84 -1.17 10.66
C LEU A 56 10.07 0.16 11.40
N LEU A 57 9.91 1.29 10.72
CA LEU A 57 10.05 2.62 11.33
C LEU A 57 9.03 2.84 12.45
N SER A 58 7.80 2.34 12.30
CA SER A 58 6.78 2.46 13.33
C SER A 58 7.17 1.79 14.65
N LEU A 59 8.08 0.80 14.62
CA LEU A 59 8.59 0.14 15.83
C LEU A 59 9.48 1.05 16.67
N ALA A 60 10.02 2.13 16.11
CA ALA A 60 10.84 3.09 16.85
C ALA A 60 10.03 3.83 17.95
N PRO A 61 10.65 4.18 19.09
CA PRO A 61 9.96 4.92 20.16
C PRO A 61 9.29 6.22 19.70
N ALA A 62 9.93 6.96 18.78
CA ALA A 62 9.44 8.22 18.24
C ALA A 62 8.18 8.08 17.36
N LEU A 63 7.84 6.85 16.93
CA LEU A 63 6.73 6.56 16.03
C LEU A 63 5.72 5.57 16.63
N ARG A 64 5.75 5.38 17.96
CA ARG A 64 4.84 4.45 18.69
C ARG A 64 3.37 4.64 18.34
N GLY A 65 2.94 5.88 18.15
CA GLY A 65 1.56 6.20 17.76
C GLY A 65 1.13 5.61 16.41
N TYR A 66 2.08 5.35 15.50
CA TYR A 66 1.83 4.78 14.19
C TYR A 66 1.94 3.25 14.16
N ARG A 67 2.39 2.58 15.23
CA ARG A 67 2.61 1.12 15.25
C ARG A 67 1.43 0.32 14.73
N ARG A 68 0.21 0.62 15.21
CA ARG A 68 -1.01 -0.07 14.79
C ARG A 68 -1.27 0.14 13.30
N SER A 69 -1.14 1.37 12.80
CA SER A 69 -1.34 1.68 11.38
C SER A 69 -0.27 1.04 10.49
N GLY A 70 1.01 1.07 10.90
CA GLY A 70 2.10 0.43 10.16
C GLY A 70 1.95 -1.09 10.10
N ALA A 71 1.62 -1.73 11.23
CA ALA A 71 1.35 -3.17 11.26
C ALA A 71 0.13 -3.55 10.43
N LEU A 72 -0.97 -2.78 10.53
CA LEU A 72 -2.17 -3.03 9.76
C LEU A 72 -1.90 -2.87 8.25
N LEU A 73 -1.22 -1.79 7.83
CA LEU A 73 -0.85 -1.56 6.44
C LEU A 73 0.01 -2.71 5.88
N PHE A 74 0.98 -3.19 6.66
CA PHE A 74 1.81 -4.32 6.26
C PHE A 74 1.00 -5.62 6.15
N ALA A 75 0.12 -5.90 7.12
CA ALA A 75 -0.75 -7.08 7.06
C ALA A 75 -1.69 -7.04 5.85
N VAL A 76 -2.33 -5.90 5.57
CA VAL A 76 -3.20 -5.77 4.39
C VAL A 76 -2.40 -5.77 3.09
N TYR A 77 -1.13 -5.35 3.07
CA TYR A 77 -0.27 -5.52 1.90
C TYR A 77 0.02 -7.01 1.62
N LEU A 78 0.34 -7.80 2.66
CA LEU A 78 0.53 -9.24 2.47
C LEU A 78 -0.75 -9.92 1.96
N LEU A 79 -1.90 -9.50 2.49
CA LEU A 79 -3.20 -9.93 1.97
C LEU A 79 -3.40 -9.50 0.51
N GLN A 80 -3.00 -8.28 0.13
CA GLN A 80 -3.11 -7.77 -1.25
C GLN A 80 -2.39 -8.68 -2.24
N VAL A 81 -1.15 -9.06 -1.91
CA VAL A 81 -0.32 -9.96 -2.72
C VAL A 81 -0.93 -11.36 -2.79
N ALA A 82 -1.44 -11.88 -1.67
CA ALA A 82 -2.11 -13.17 -1.64
C ALA A 82 -3.38 -13.18 -2.51
N LEU A 83 -4.22 -12.16 -2.41
CA LEU A 83 -5.45 -12.03 -3.21
C LEU A 83 -5.14 -11.93 -4.71
N ALA A 84 -4.08 -11.20 -5.10
CA ALA A 84 -3.63 -11.18 -6.49
C ALA A 84 -3.16 -12.57 -6.96
N GLY A 85 -2.32 -13.24 -6.17
CA GLY A 85 -1.72 -14.52 -6.53
C GLY A 85 -2.72 -15.68 -6.65
N VAL A 86 -3.85 -15.63 -5.94
CA VAL A 86 -4.91 -16.65 -6.05
C VAL A 86 -6.02 -16.28 -7.04
N GLY A 87 -5.97 -15.08 -7.63
CA GLY A 87 -7.09 -14.53 -8.41
C GLY A 87 -7.50 -15.38 -9.61
N ASP A 88 -6.52 -15.99 -10.30
CA ASP A 88 -6.79 -16.85 -11.46
C ASP A 88 -7.49 -18.17 -11.07
N ALA A 89 -7.16 -18.71 -9.88
CA ALA A 89 -7.73 -19.96 -9.39
C ALA A 89 -9.07 -19.75 -8.65
N LEU A 90 -9.20 -18.64 -7.94
CA LEU A 90 -10.36 -18.31 -7.10
C LEU A 90 -10.84 -16.88 -7.39
N PRO A 91 -11.53 -16.63 -8.52
CA PRO A 91 -11.87 -15.29 -8.98
C PRO A 91 -12.70 -14.47 -7.99
N MET A 92 -13.61 -15.12 -7.25
CA MET A 92 -14.40 -14.44 -6.21
C MET A 92 -13.54 -13.93 -5.04
N LEU A 93 -12.48 -14.66 -4.67
CA LEU A 93 -11.51 -14.16 -3.69
C LEU A 93 -10.60 -13.11 -4.31
N GLY A 94 -10.12 -13.32 -5.54
CA GLY A 94 -9.33 -12.34 -6.27
C GLY A 94 -10.03 -10.99 -6.43
N ALA A 95 -11.35 -10.97 -6.58
CA ALA A 95 -12.16 -9.76 -6.65
C ALA A 95 -12.09 -8.89 -5.39
N LEU A 96 -11.65 -9.43 -4.24
CA LEU A 96 -11.39 -8.65 -3.03
C LEU A 96 -10.09 -7.83 -3.13
N HIS A 97 -9.20 -8.13 -4.08
CA HIS A 97 -7.93 -7.41 -4.27
C HIS A 97 -8.12 -5.88 -4.42
N PRO A 98 -8.97 -5.35 -5.32
CA PRO A 98 -9.20 -3.90 -5.38
C PRO A 98 -9.85 -3.32 -4.11
N VAL A 99 -10.69 -4.11 -3.41
CA VAL A 99 -11.30 -3.68 -2.14
C VAL A 99 -10.26 -3.54 -1.04
N ASN A 100 -9.32 -4.49 -0.94
CA ASN A 100 -8.22 -4.42 0.01
C ASN A 100 -7.21 -3.32 -0.37
N GLY A 101 -7.01 -3.06 -1.66
CA GLY A 101 -6.26 -1.90 -2.16
C GLY A 101 -6.87 -0.56 -1.71
N LEU A 102 -8.19 -0.43 -1.69
CA LEU A 102 -8.87 0.74 -1.14
C LEU A 102 -8.60 0.91 0.36
N LEU A 103 -8.67 -0.19 1.13
CA LEU A 103 -8.35 -0.18 2.56
C LEU A 103 -6.90 0.27 2.81
N MET A 104 -5.95 -0.21 2.02
CA MET A 104 -4.56 0.27 2.05
C MET A 104 -4.48 1.79 1.85
N GLY A 105 -5.19 2.33 0.85
CA GLY A 105 -5.27 3.76 0.58
C GLY A 105 -5.81 4.55 1.78
N LEU A 106 -6.90 4.10 2.41
CA LEU A 106 -7.48 4.74 3.59
C LEU A 106 -6.53 4.75 4.78
N ILE A 107 -5.80 3.65 5.01
CA ILE A 107 -4.77 3.57 6.06
C ILE A 107 -3.64 4.56 5.77
N ALA A 108 -3.17 4.63 4.51
CA ALA A 108 -2.13 5.56 4.10
C ALA A 108 -2.56 7.03 4.29
N VAL A 109 -3.78 7.41 3.88
CA VAL A 109 -4.35 8.74 4.14
C VAL A 109 -4.33 9.07 5.63
N ARG A 110 -4.77 8.14 6.48
CA ARG A 110 -4.75 8.33 7.94
C ARG A 110 -3.33 8.54 8.47
N MET A 111 -2.34 7.83 7.94
CA MET A 111 -0.93 7.99 8.33
C MET A 111 -0.36 9.34 7.90
N VAL A 112 -0.75 9.85 6.72
CA VAL A 112 -0.34 11.17 6.21
C VAL A 112 -0.98 12.31 7.02
N GLY A 113 -2.29 12.25 7.26
CA GLY A 113 -3.06 13.32 7.91
C GLY A 113 -2.84 13.48 9.41
N ARG A 114 -2.16 12.54 10.06
CA ARG A 114 -1.93 12.59 11.50
C ARG A 114 -0.88 13.66 11.83
N LEU A 115 -1.29 14.68 12.59
CA LEU A 115 -0.47 15.87 12.89
C LEU A 115 0.65 15.62 13.93
N ALA A 116 0.54 14.56 14.75
CA ALA A 116 1.59 14.10 15.66
C ALA A 116 1.48 12.58 15.95
N PRO A 117 2.59 11.84 16.13
CA PRO A 117 2.59 10.45 16.60
C PRO A 117 1.83 10.30 17.92
#